data_AF-A0A6C2UFF1-F1
#
_entry.id   AF-A0A6C2UFF1-F1
#
_cell.length_a   1.000
_cell.length_b   1.000
_cell.length_c   1.000
_cell.angle_alpha   90.00
_cell.angle_beta   90.00
_cell.angle_gamma   90.00
#
_symmetry.space_group_name_H-M   'P 1'
#
loop_
_entity.id
_entity.type
_entity.pdbx_description
1 polymer ?
#
loop_
_entity_poly.entity_id
_entity_poly.type
_entity_poly.pdbx_seq_one_letter_code
_entity_poly.pdbx_strand_id
1 'polypeptide(L)'
;MFEYAIRVHEYVSPDQRYPNPAGAVPRRKPPAADISFLEPGDIAEQLKALLDRPELHAAVATMIYSGLRRGEIVWLRKQDIDMDNRLIRIRPKKDGDKFWQPKTKTNRVVPISQDLYDILSEYEFPQSSIWHFPAPKQKIKRWEEDNMSRMLRQINGRKGLAWKALDFRHTFGSHLAMNNVSLYKIATLMGNSPEICRRHYAALIPEQLADCVEFNFKKKAGHGGSPKTSRSKIIPLRRTGYRQAHAKSHLEQMKKILDQEKPRQLPQSNFGKAINYTIERWDALNLYLEHGTLEICNNLVENAIRPTAIGKKNFLFFGSPESGQTSAVIYSLIETCRKLDINPADYLRETLSTLPTMQQSEVADWTPTRWKSIRGTAGK
;
A
#
# COMPACT_ATOMS: atom_id res chain seq x y z
N MET A 1 -17.30 18.72 28.98
CA MET A 1 -18.66 18.20 29.20
C MET A 1 -19.42 18.03 27.87
N PHE A 2 -19.52 19.08 27.04
CA PHE A 2 -20.17 19.02 25.70
C PHE A 2 -19.58 17.97 24.73
N GLU A 3 -18.25 17.83 24.69
CA GLU A 3 -17.59 16.90 23.77
C GLU A 3 -17.87 15.41 24.09
N TYR A 4 -18.11 15.08 25.36
CA TYR A 4 -18.45 13.72 25.81
C TYR A 4 -19.89 13.36 25.40
N ALA A 5 -20.84 14.28 25.59
CA ALA A 5 -22.24 14.09 25.20
C ALA A 5 -22.43 13.87 23.70
N ILE A 6 -21.71 14.63 22.86
CA ILE A 6 -21.78 14.48 21.39
C ILE A 6 -21.15 13.15 20.94
N ARG A 7 -20.01 12.76 21.51
CA ARG A 7 -19.30 11.55 21.05
C ARG A 7 -19.87 10.24 21.58
N VAL A 8 -20.44 10.24 22.78
CA VAL A 8 -20.86 9.01 23.48
C VAL A 8 -22.37 8.79 23.38
N HIS A 9 -23.15 9.87 23.32
CA HIS A 9 -24.62 9.79 23.31
C HIS A 9 -25.24 10.31 22.02
N GLU A 10 -24.44 10.54 20.97
CA GLU A 10 -24.89 11.08 19.67
C GLU A 10 -25.80 12.30 19.79
N TYR A 11 -25.59 13.11 20.83
CA TYR A 11 -26.43 14.26 21.10
C TYR A 11 -26.27 15.30 19.98
N VAL A 12 -27.31 15.43 19.16
CA VAL A 12 -27.48 16.52 18.19
C VAL A 12 -28.53 17.46 18.79
N SER A 13 -28.17 18.73 19.01
CA SER A 13 -29.15 19.72 19.44
C SER A 13 -30.29 19.76 18.42
N PRO A 14 -31.53 19.46 18.81
CA PRO A 14 -32.67 19.48 17.89
C PRO A 14 -33.07 20.92 17.51
N ASP A 15 -32.54 21.93 18.21
CA ASP A 15 -32.85 23.33 17.97
C ASP A 15 -31.86 23.96 16.98
N GLN A 16 -32.31 24.14 15.72
CA GLN A 16 -31.56 24.85 14.68
C GLN A 16 -31.37 26.35 14.99
N ARG A 17 -32.06 26.91 15.99
CA ARG A 17 -31.93 28.32 16.39
C ARG A 17 -30.59 28.64 17.07
N TYR A 18 -29.91 27.64 17.63
CA TYR A 18 -28.61 27.79 18.25
C TYR A 18 -27.57 26.92 17.52
N PRO A 19 -27.07 27.37 16.35
CA PRO A 19 -25.99 26.66 15.67
C PRO A 19 -24.79 26.50 16.60
N ASN A 20 -24.07 25.38 16.48
CA ASN A 20 -22.87 25.11 17.28
C ASN A 20 -21.99 26.37 17.35
N PRO A 21 -21.83 27.01 18.52
CA PRO A 21 -21.10 28.27 18.64
C PRO A 21 -19.62 28.12 18.27
N ALA A 22 -19.08 26.90 18.32
CA ALA A 22 -17.73 26.59 17.85
C ALA A 22 -17.66 26.30 16.33
N GLY A 23 -18.79 26.18 15.64
CA GLY A 23 -18.86 25.94 14.20
C GLY A 23 -18.44 27.14 13.35
N ALA A 24 -18.64 28.35 13.86
CA ALA A 24 -18.20 29.60 13.22
C ALA A 24 -16.75 29.99 13.56
N VAL A 25 -16.13 29.32 14.55
CA VAL A 25 -14.74 29.58 14.92
C VAL A 25 -13.82 28.90 13.91
N PRO A 26 -13.03 29.65 13.11
CA PRO A 26 -12.05 29.05 12.24
C PRO A 26 -11.07 28.24 13.09
N ARG A 27 -10.94 26.95 12.81
CA ARG A 27 -9.95 26.11 13.48
C ARG A 27 -8.57 26.69 13.18
N ARG A 28 -7.90 27.22 14.20
CA ARG A 28 -6.47 27.52 14.12
C ARG A 28 -5.76 26.22 13.72
N LYS A 29 -5.28 26.15 12.48
CA LYS A 29 -4.40 25.07 12.05
C LYS A 29 -3.04 25.41 12.66
N PRO A 30 -2.58 24.74 13.73
CA PRO A 30 -1.20 24.90 14.13
C PRO A 30 -0.31 24.54 12.92
N PRO A 31 0.83 25.22 12.73
CA PRO A 31 1.82 24.74 11.78
C PRO A 31 2.10 23.27 12.07
N ALA A 32 2.26 22.47 11.01
CA ALA A 32 2.66 21.08 11.19
C ALA A 32 3.99 21.11 11.96
N ALA A 33 4.01 20.52 13.15
CA ALA A 33 5.24 20.46 13.94
C ALA A 33 6.30 19.73 13.12
N ASP A 34 7.50 20.31 13.05
CA ASP A 34 8.64 19.63 12.47
C ASP A 34 8.86 18.30 13.19
N ILE A 35 9.19 17.29 12.40
CA ILE A 35 9.38 15.96 12.94
C ILE A 35 10.73 15.90 13.61
N SER A 36 10.72 15.51 14.87
CA SER A 36 11.92 15.14 15.61
C SER A 36 12.25 13.67 15.31
N PHE A 37 13.50 13.40 14.95
CA PHE A 37 14.03 12.05 14.78
C PHE A 37 15.50 11.99 15.23
N LEU A 38 15.99 10.79 15.52
CA LEU A 38 17.33 10.56 16.06
C LEU A 38 18.35 10.36 14.93
N GLU A 39 19.53 10.95 15.07
CA GLU A 39 20.71 10.61 14.26
C GLU A 39 21.41 9.35 14.81
N PRO A 40 22.33 8.70 14.06
CA PRO A 40 23.01 7.48 14.54
C PRO A 40 23.67 7.61 15.92
N GLY A 41 24.23 8.79 16.23
CA GLY A 41 24.80 9.08 17.55
C GLY A 41 23.74 9.12 18.66
N ASP A 42 22.60 9.76 18.40
CA ASP A 42 21.48 9.83 19.35
C ASP A 42 20.86 8.45 19.60
N ILE A 43 20.80 7.59 18.57
CA ILE A 43 20.33 6.20 18.71
C ILE A 43 21.24 5.45 19.68
N ALA A 44 22.56 5.53 19.48
CA ALA A 44 23.53 4.88 20.36
C ALA A 44 23.41 5.38 21.81
N GLU A 45 23.28 6.70 22.01
CA GLU A 45 23.10 7.28 23.34
C GLU A 45 21.78 6.83 23.99
N GLN A 46 20.68 6.87 23.24
CA GLN A 46 19.37 6.47 23.72
C GLN A 46 19.31 4.99 24.12
N LEU A 47 19.93 4.10 23.34
CA LEU A 47 20.00 2.68 23.66
C LEU A 47 20.92 2.44 24.87
N LYS A 48 22.07 3.10 24.95
CA LYS A 48 22.98 3.03 26.10
C LYS A 48 22.28 3.45 27.41
N ALA A 49 21.41 4.46 27.35
CA ALA A 49 20.64 4.93 28.52
C ALA A 49 19.65 3.88 29.07
N LEU A 50 19.36 2.82 28.32
CA LEU A 50 18.38 1.78 28.66
C LEU A 50 19.01 0.43 29.02
N LEU A 51 20.34 0.30 29.04
CA LEU A 51 21.02 -0.98 29.31
C LEU A 51 20.60 -1.64 30.64
N ASP A 52 20.32 -0.83 31.67
CA ASP A 52 19.84 -1.33 32.98
C ASP A 52 18.42 -1.92 32.94
N ARG A 53 17.72 -1.81 31.79
CA ARG A 53 16.32 -2.20 31.58
C ARG A 53 16.17 -2.94 30.25
N PRO A 54 16.57 -4.22 30.17
CA PRO A 54 16.63 -4.97 28.92
C PRO A 54 15.28 -5.03 28.19
N GLU A 55 14.16 -5.13 28.92
CA GLU A 55 12.83 -5.14 28.34
C GLU A 55 12.47 -3.84 27.62
N LEU A 56 12.93 -2.70 28.16
CA LEU A 56 12.65 -1.38 27.59
C LEU A 56 13.67 -1.04 26.51
N HIS A 57 14.93 -1.45 26.68
CA HIS A 57 15.99 -1.38 25.69
C HIS A 57 15.57 -2.05 24.38
N ALA A 58 15.20 -3.33 24.45
CA ALA A 58 14.79 -4.10 23.27
C ALA A 58 13.48 -3.56 22.65
N ALA A 59 12.54 -3.09 23.48
CA ALA A 59 11.31 -2.46 23.00
C ALA A 59 11.58 -1.15 22.23
N VAL A 60 12.47 -0.30 22.75
CA VAL A 60 12.84 0.98 22.11
C VAL A 60 13.67 0.74 20.85
N ALA A 61 14.64 -0.16 20.88
CA ALA A 61 15.37 -0.59 19.69
C ALA A 61 14.40 -1.06 18.59
N THR A 62 13.40 -1.85 18.95
CA THR A 62 12.36 -2.28 18.02
C THR A 62 11.57 -1.09 17.46
N MET A 63 11.21 -0.09 18.26
CA MET A 63 10.55 1.13 17.75
C MET A 63 11.43 1.87 16.73
N ILE A 64 12.72 2.01 17.01
CA ILE A 64 13.70 2.74 16.18
C ILE A 64 13.94 2.02 14.86
N TYR A 65 14.18 0.71 14.89
CA TYR A 65 14.63 -0.05 13.71
C TYR A 65 13.52 -0.72 12.91
N SER A 66 12.29 -0.77 13.42
CA SER A 66 11.14 -1.33 12.69
C SER A 66 9.99 -0.33 12.51
N GLY A 67 10.11 0.85 13.11
CA GLY A 67 9.13 1.92 13.01
C GLY A 67 7.77 1.55 13.58
N LEU A 68 7.68 0.59 14.52
CA LEU A 68 6.41 0.18 15.12
C LEU A 68 5.84 1.25 16.05
N ARG A 69 4.51 1.34 16.13
CA ARG A 69 3.84 2.20 17.11
C ARG A 69 4.03 1.63 18.50
N ARG A 70 4.07 2.50 19.50
CA ARG A 70 4.02 2.10 20.92
C ARG A 70 2.93 1.06 21.22
N GLY A 71 1.71 1.28 20.73
CA GLY A 71 0.61 0.33 20.89
C GLY A 71 0.84 -1.01 20.20
N GLU A 72 1.60 -1.06 19.11
CA GLU A 72 1.98 -2.31 18.46
C GLU A 72 3.03 -3.05 19.32
N ILE A 73 4.01 -2.32 19.85
CA ILE A 73 5.08 -2.88 20.70
C ILE A 73 4.55 -3.55 21.96
N VAL A 74 3.65 -2.88 22.71
CA VAL A 74 3.14 -3.45 23.97
C VAL A 74 2.24 -4.69 23.76
N TRP A 75 1.80 -4.94 22.53
CA TRP A 75 0.96 -6.09 22.16
C TRP A 75 1.72 -7.19 21.42
N LEU A 76 3.03 -7.07 21.22
CA LEU A 76 3.85 -8.12 20.61
C LEU A 76 3.98 -9.33 21.54
N ARG A 77 3.65 -10.50 21.01
CA ARG A 77 3.91 -11.79 21.66
C ARG A 77 5.20 -12.41 21.12
N LYS A 78 5.76 -13.35 21.87
CA LYS A 78 6.97 -14.09 21.45
C LYS A 78 6.84 -14.67 20.03
N GLN A 79 5.73 -15.35 19.75
CA GLN A 79 5.42 -15.95 18.46
C GLN A 79 5.26 -14.97 17.28
N ASP A 80 5.21 -13.67 17.55
CA ASP A 80 5.12 -12.66 16.50
C ASP A 80 6.49 -12.21 16.00
N ILE A 81 7.57 -12.56 16.71
CA ILE A 81 8.94 -12.30 16.31
C ILE A 81 9.54 -13.62 15.83
N ASP A 82 9.81 -13.66 14.54
CA ASP A 82 10.35 -14.80 13.81
C ASP A 82 11.83 -14.49 13.56
N MET A 83 12.69 -14.89 14.51
CA MET A 83 14.13 -14.60 14.46
C MET A 83 14.81 -15.32 13.30
N ASP A 84 14.35 -16.53 12.97
CA ASP A 84 14.91 -17.34 11.88
C ASP A 84 14.68 -16.66 10.52
N ASN A 85 13.46 -16.17 10.27
CA ASN A 85 13.13 -15.48 9.01
C ASN A 85 13.36 -13.98 9.08
N ARG A 86 13.77 -13.43 10.23
CA ARG A 86 13.95 -12.00 10.49
C ARG A 86 12.70 -11.18 10.21
N LEU A 87 11.56 -11.58 10.78
CA LEU A 87 10.26 -10.92 10.56
C LEU A 87 9.51 -10.63 11.87
N ILE A 88 8.87 -9.47 11.95
CA ILE A 88 7.91 -9.10 12.99
C ILE A 88 6.50 -9.08 12.40
N ARG A 89 5.58 -9.86 12.98
CA ARG A 89 4.20 -10.01 12.49
C ARG A 89 3.23 -9.11 13.27
N ILE A 90 2.64 -8.16 12.58
CA ILE A 90 1.68 -7.21 13.17
C ILE A 90 0.26 -7.61 12.78
N ARG A 91 -0.50 -8.09 13.76
CA ARG A 91 -1.86 -8.65 13.59
C ARG A 91 -2.69 -8.46 14.86
N PRO A 92 -4.04 -8.51 14.79
CA PRO A 92 -4.92 -8.40 15.95
C PRO A 92 -4.58 -9.38 17.08
N LYS A 93 -4.86 -8.95 18.32
CA LYS A 93 -4.56 -9.65 19.57
C LYS A 93 -5.72 -9.54 20.55
N LYS A 94 -5.87 -10.55 21.40
CA LYS A 94 -6.84 -10.60 22.49
C LYS A 94 -6.17 -11.03 23.78
N ASP A 95 -6.39 -10.32 24.87
CA ASP A 95 -5.82 -10.56 26.21
C ASP A 95 -6.95 -10.45 27.24
N GLY A 96 -7.50 -11.60 27.66
CA GLY A 96 -8.77 -11.64 28.40
C GLY A 96 -9.88 -10.95 27.60
N ASP A 97 -10.53 -9.96 28.21
CA ASP A 97 -11.58 -9.15 27.58
C ASP A 97 -11.04 -8.01 26.70
N LYS A 98 -9.73 -7.73 26.77
CA LYS A 98 -9.13 -6.66 25.98
C LYS A 98 -8.81 -7.16 24.57
N PHE A 99 -9.19 -6.37 23.57
CA PHE A 99 -8.85 -6.60 22.17
C PHE A 99 -8.05 -5.44 21.62
N TRP A 100 -7.04 -5.74 20.81
CA TRP A 100 -6.23 -4.77 20.12
C TRP A 100 -6.05 -5.17 18.66
N GLN A 101 -6.04 -4.17 17.78
CA GLN A 101 -5.75 -4.36 16.37
C GLN A 101 -4.97 -3.16 15.81
N PRO A 102 -4.21 -3.35 14.72
CA PRO A 102 -3.54 -2.24 14.04
C PRO A 102 -4.54 -1.16 13.64
N LYS A 103 -4.15 0.12 13.74
CA LYS A 103 -5.03 1.25 13.40
C LYS A 103 -5.56 1.20 11.95
N THR A 104 -4.78 0.62 11.04
CA THR A 104 -5.17 0.44 9.62
C THR A 104 -6.09 -0.76 9.40
N LYS A 105 -6.32 -1.60 10.42
CA LYS A 105 -7.06 -2.87 10.34
C LYS A 105 -6.48 -3.86 9.32
N THR A 106 -5.21 -3.71 8.97
CA THR A 106 -4.50 -4.59 8.03
C THR A 106 -3.35 -5.30 8.73
N ASN A 107 -3.23 -6.60 8.49
CA ASN A 107 -2.05 -7.35 8.91
C ASN A 107 -0.84 -6.94 8.07
N ARG A 108 0.33 -6.89 8.68
CA ARG A 108 1.59 -6.64 7.97
C ARG A 108 2.76 -7.35 8.62
N VAL A 109 3.83 -7.49 7.86
CA VAL A 109 5.11 -7.99 8.32
C VAL A 109 6.16 -6.91 8.18
N VAL A 110 7.05 -6.79 9.16
CA VAL A 110 8.16 -5.84 9.16
C VAL A 110 9.46 -6.62 9.27
N PRO A 111 10.39 -6.49 8.30
CA PRO A 111 11.70 -7.14 8.39
C PRO A 111 12.51 -6.64 9.58
N ILE A 112 13.35 -7.51 10.14
CA ILE A 112 14.30 -7.21 11.22
C ILE A 112 15.64 -6.88 10.55
N SER A 113 16.16 -5.66 10.77
CA SER A 113 17.51 -5.27 10.33
C SER A 113 18.59 -6.04 11.09
N GLN A 114 19.84 -6.01 10.61
CA GLN A 114 20.93 -6.64 11.34
C GLN A 114 21.10 -6.04 12.74
N ASP A 115 21.10 -4.70 12.86
CA ASP A 115 21.24 -4.03 14.16
C ASP A 115 20.14 -4.41 15.15
N LEU A 116 18.90 -4.56 14.67
CA LEU A 116 17.80 -5.00 15.52
C LEU A 116 17.92 -6.49 15.87
N TYR A 117 18.36 -7.30 14.92
CA TYR A 117 18.58 -8.73 15.14
C TYR A 117 19.60 -8.95 16.25
N ASP A 118 20.73 -8.24 16.22
CA ASP A 118 21.79 -8.37 17.21
C ASP A 118 21.25 -8.06 18.62
N ILE A 119 20.56 -6.92 18.77
CA ILE A 119 19.93 -6.53 20.05
C ILE A 119 18.87 -7.55 20.51
N LEU A 120 18.03 -8.04 19.61
CA LEU A 120 16.97 -9.00 19.97
C LEU A 120 17.52 -10.40 20.25
N SER A 121 18.65 -10.76 19.66
CA SER A 121 19.30 -12.06 19.89
C SER A 121 19.96 -12.14 21.27
N GLU A 122 20.47 -11.01 21.77
CA GLU A 122 21.04 -10.89 23.12
C GLU A 122 19.96 -10.67 24.21
N TYR A 123 18.75 -10.29 23.81
CA TYR A 123 17.68 -9.99 24.75
C TYR A 123 17.04 -11.26 25.34
N GLU A 124 17.36 -11.54 26.60
CA GLU A 124 16.70 -12.59 27.38
C GLU A 124 15.33 -12.13 27.90
N PHE A 125 14.28 -12.82 27.46
CA PHE A 125 12.92 -12.58 27.96
C PHE A 125 12.50 -13.62 29.01
N PRO A 126 11.65 -13.25 29.99
CA PRO A 126 11.12 -14.19 30.98
C PRO A 126 10.35 -15.34 30.31
N GLN A 127 10.73 -16.59 30.59
CA GLN A 127 10.09 -17.77 29.97
C GLN A 127 8.59 -17.86 30.29
N SER A 128 8.20 -17.45 31.50
CA SER A 128 6.81 -17.42 31.97
C SER A 128 5.92 -16.38 31.27
N SER A 129 6.49 -15.47 30.48
CA SER A 129 5.71 -14.46 29.75
C SER A 129 5.27 -14.95 28.38
N ILE A 130 4.08 -14.57 27.93
CA ILE A 130 3.69 -14.69 26.50
C ILE A 130 4.08 -13.45 25.69
N TRP A 131 4.34 -12.34 26.38
CA TRP A 131 4.68 -11.06 25.79
C TRP A 131 6.17 -11.00 25.52
N HIS A 132 6.53 -10.41 24.38
CA HIS A 132 7.94 -10.30 24.02
C HIS A 132 8.64 -9.22 24.89
N PHE A 133 7.95 -8.12 25.18
CA PHE A 133 8.40 -7.08 26.11
C PHE A 133 7.46 -6.98 27.32
N PRO A 134 7.65 -7.77 28.39
CA PRO A 134 6.77 -7.73 29.55
C PRO A 134 7.02 -6.51 30.44
N ALA A 135 6.04 -6.16 31.28
CA ALA A 135 6.17 -5.11 32.27
C ALA A 135 7.10 -5.54 33.44
N PRO A 136 8.00 -4.67 33.92
CA PRO A 136 9.06 -5.04 34.87
C PRO A 136 8.53 -5.49 36.23
N LYS A 137 7.43 -4.88 36.73
CA LYS A 137 6.86 -5.24 38.04
C LYS A 137 6.13 -6.59 38.03
N GLN A 138 5.65 -7.03 36.87
CA GLN A 138 4.89 -8.28 36.72
C GLN A 138 5.27 -8.89 35.38
N LYS A 139 6.37 -9.67 35.36
CA LYS A 139 6.99 -10.25 34.15
C LYS A 139 6.05 -11.10 33.27
N ILE A 140 4.84 -11.37 33.74
CA ILE A 140 3.77 -12.12 33.05
C ILE A 140 2.82 -11.18 32.27
N LYS A 141 2.70 -9.91 32.68
CA LYS A 141 1.79 -8.95 32.06
C LYS A 141 2.52 -8.08 31.04
N ARG A 142 1.79 -7.66 30.01
CA ARG A 142 2.25 -6.60 29.09
C ARG A 142 2.32 -5.25 29.78
N TRP A 143 3.05 -4.34 29.17
CA TRP A 143 2.93 -2.93 29.48
C TRP A 143 1.55 -2.38 29.15
N GLU A 144 1.09 -1.44 29.98
CA GLU A 144 0.12 -0.44 29.53
C GLU A 144 0.86 0.71 28.86
N GLU A 145 0.32 1.20 27.75
CA GLU A 145 0.99 2.16 26.85
C GLU A 145 1.52 3.41 27.56
N ASP A 146 0.69 4.01 28.41
CA ASP A 146 1.04 5.24 29.12
C ASP A 146 2.03 4.99 30.25
N ASN A 147 2.01 3.78 30.85
CA ASN A 147 2.98 3.39 31.88
C ASN A 147 4.38 3.21 31.29
N MET A 148 4.50 2.55 30.14
CA MET A 148 5.77 2.44 29.40
C MET A 148 6.31 3.84 29.05
N SER A 149 5.43 4.71 28.55
CA SER A 149 5.83 6.07 28.15
C SER A 149 6.26 6.93 29.32
N ARG A 150 5.58 6.81 30.46
CA ARG A 150 5.93 7.53 31.69
C ARG A 150 7.28 7.06 32.21
N MET A 151 7.54 5.76 32.21
CA MET A 151 8.81 5.20 32.64
C MET A 151 9.96 5.64 31.72
N LEU A 152 9.77 5.53 30.40
CA LEU A 152 10.75 6.02 29.43
C LEU A 152 11.07 7.49 29.65
N ARG A 153 10.04 8.34 29.85
CA ARG A 153 10.23 9.77 30.11
C ARG A 153 11.02 10.04 31.39
N GLN A 154 10.79 9.26 32.45
CA GLN A 154 11.56 9.39 33.70
C GLN A 154 13.02 9.01 33.51
N ILE A 155 13.31 7.92 32.78
CA ILE A 155 14.68 7.49 32.49
C ILE A 155 15.37 8.54 31.60
N ASN A 156 14.72 8.94 30.52
CA ASN A 156 15.23 9.95 29.60
C ASN A 156 15.49 11.28 30.32
N GLY A 157 14.57 11.74 31.18
CA GLY A 157 14.76 12.97 31.97
C GLY A 157 15.95 12.92 32.93
N ARG A 158 16.23 11.75 33.55
CA ARG A 158 17.43 11.57 34.40
C ARG A 158 18.74 11.57 33.60
N LYS A 159 18.68 11.23 32.32
CA LYS A 159 19.83 11.14 31.41
C LYS A 159 19.94 12.35 30.49
N GLY A 160 19.08 13.36 30.63
CA GLY A 160 19.08 14.56 29.79
C GLY A 160 18.51 14.36 28.38
N LEU A 161 17.88 13.23 28.09
CA LEU A 161 17.32 12.91 26.78
C LEU A 161 15.90 13.45 26.63
N ALA A 162 15.59 14.05 25.47
CA ALA A 162 14.27 14.64 25.19
C ALA A 162 13.32 13.74 24.39
N TRP A 163 13.80 12.56 23.97
CA TRP A 163 13.10 11.69 23.03
C TRP A 163 11.86 11.01 23.60
N LYS A 164 10.86 10.80 22.75
CA LYS A 164 9.60 10.12 23.04
C LYS A 164 9.40 8.95 22.09
N ALA A 165 8.48 8.06 22.45
CA ALA A 165 8.13 6.89 21.62
C ALA A 165 7.70 7.24 20.18
N LEU A 166 7.14 8.43 19.95
CA LEU A 166 6.77 8.89 18.62
C LEU A 166 8.01 9.23 17.77
N ASP A 167 9.04 9.81 18.38
CA ASP A 167 10.28 10.23 17.72
C ASP A 167 11.09 9.01 17.24
N PHE A 168 11.08 7.92 18.02
CA PHE A 168 11.67 6.64 17.60
C PHE A 168 11.02 6.08 16.33
N ARG A 169 9.70 6.13 16.25
CA ARG A 169 8.98 5.72 15.05
C ARG A 169 9.28 6.64 13.87
N HIS A 170 9.37 7.95 14.11
CA HIS A 170 9.75 8.91 13.09
C HIS A 170 11.19 8.72 12.61
N THR A 171 12.08 8.24 13.47
CA THR A 171 13.46 7.88 13.13
C THR A 171 13.51 6.85 12.02
N PHE A 172 12.79 5.73 12.18
CA PHE A 172 12.70 4.73 11.12
C PHE A 172 12.24 5.31 9.77
N GLY A 173 11.16 6.09 9.77
CA GLY A 173 10.62 6.66 8.54
C GLY A 173 11.54 7.70 7.89
N SER A 174 12.21 8.51 8.71
CA SER A 174 13.12 9.57 8.27
C SER A 174 14.38 8.98 7.66
N HIS A 175 15.01 8.02 8.33
CA HIS A 175 16.19 7.31 7.82
C HIS A 175 15.89 6.58 6.51
N LEU A 176 14.74 5.91 6.39
CA LEU A 176 14.37 5.27 5.12
C LEU A 176 14.16 6.30 3.99
N ALA A 177 13.55 7.44 4.28
CA ALA A 177 13.35 8.50 3.29
C ALA A 177 14.68 9.10 2.83
N MET A 178 15.60 9.37 3.76
CA MET A 178 16.97 9.81 3.47
C MET A 178 17.74 8.79 2.63
N ASN A 179 17.49 7.50 2.84
CA ASN A 179 18.02 6.40 2.02
C ASN A 179 17.26 6.21 0.69
N ASN A 180 16.47 7.19 0.25
CA ASN A 180 15.72 7.21 -1.00
C ASN A 180 14.73 6.03 -1.15
N VAL A 181 14.22 5.51 -0.04
CA VAL A 181 13.17 4.49 -0.06
C VAL A 181 11.83 5.15 -0.37
N SER A 182 11.06 4.56 -1.29
CA SER A 182 9.79 5.16 -1.69
C SER A 182 8.81 5.30 -0.52
N LEU A 183 8.12 6.43 -0.46
CA LEU A 183 7.12 6.73 0.57
C LEU A 183 6.03 5.66 0.70
N TYR A 184 5.70 4.97 -0.40
CA TYR A 184 4.78 3.83 -0.39
C TYR A 184 5.32 2.63 0.40
N LYS A 185 6.59 2.27 0.20
CA LYS A 185 7.24 1.19 0.96
C LYS A 185 7.34 1.55 2.44
N ILE A 186 7.74 2.79 2.74
CA ILE A 186 7.77 3.31 4.12
C ILE A 186 6.36 3.23 4.75
N ALA A 187 5.33 3.65 4.03
CA ALA A 187 3.95 3.57 4.51
C ALA A 187 3.49 2.13 4.79
N THR A 188 3.88 1.18 3.94
CA THR A 188 3.56 -0.23 4.11
C THR A 188 4.24 -0.81 5.36
N LEU A 189 5.54 -0.58 5.54
CA LEU A 189 6.31 -1.06 6.70
C LEU A 189 5.77 -0.47 8.01
N MET A 190 5.54 0.84 8.03
CA MET A 190 5.06 1.54 9.20
C MET A 190 3.56 1.31 9.47
N GLY A 191 2.80 0.80 8.50
CA GLY A 191 1.34 0.73 8.57
C GLY A 191 0.71 2.12 8.68
N ASN A 192 1.12 3.04 7.82
CA ASN A 192 0.54 4.38 7.62
C ASN A 192 -0.21 4.44 6.29
N SER A 193 -1.03 5.47 6.08
CA SER A 193 -1.44 5.80 4.71
C SER A 193 -0.27 6.49 3.98
N PRO A 194 -0.17 6.35 2.64
CA PRO A 194 0.84 7.06 1.85
C PRO A 194 0.81 8.57 2.06
N GLU A 195 -0.37 9.15 2.27
CA GLU A 195 -0.56 10.59 2.54
C GLU A 195 0.12 11.04 3.83
N ILE A 196 -0.03 10.25 4.91
CA ILE A 196 0.63 10.53 6.19
C ILE A 196 2.14 10.42 6.04
N CYS A 197 2.65 9.41 5.32
CA CYS A 197 4.08 9.30 5.06
C CYS A 197 4.61 10.45 4.20
N ARG A 198 3.87 10.90 3.18
CA ARG A 198 4.25 12.05 2.35
C ARG A 198 4.37 13.32 3.19
N ARG A 199 3.34 13.62 3.99
CA ARG A 199 3.35 14.79 4.88
C ARG A 199 4.56 14.82 5.80
N HIS A 200 5.02 13.65 6.22
CA HIS A 200 6.07 13.54 7.22
C HIS A 200 7.48 13.48 6.64
N TYR A 201 7.69 12.73 5.56
CA TYR A 201 9.04 12.35 5.14
C TYR A 201 9.40 12.82 3.73
N ALA A 202 8.49 13.42 2.96
CA ALA A 202 8.78 13.82 1.59
C ALA A 202 9.96 14.81 1.50
N ALA A 203 10.06 15.73 2.46
CA ALA A 203 11.14 16.73 2.50
C ALA A 203 12.52 16.14 2.81
N LEU A 204 12.58 14.91 3.32
CA LEU A 204 13.84 14.22 3.67
C LEU A 204 14.39 13.38 2.51
N ILE A 205 13.63 13.23 1.43
CA ILE A 205 14.06 12.44 0.26
C ILE A 205 15.06 13.28 -0.54
N PRO A 206 16.27 12.76 -0.82
CA PRO A 206 17.23 13.47 -1.65
C PRO A 206 16.62 13.81 -3.01
N GLU A 207 16.63 15.08 -3.38
CA GLU A 207 16.14 15.55 -4.67
C GLU A 207 17.21 15.29 -5.76
N GLN A 208 17.23 14.08 -6.30
CA GLN A 208 18.13 13.71 -7.41
C GLN A 208 17.31 13.57 -8.69
N LEU A 209 16.74 14.69 -9.15
CA LEU A 209 15.95 14.72 -10.39
C LEU A 209 16.78 14.31 -11.61
N ALA A 210 18.08 14.64 -11.64
CA ALA A 210 19.01 14.26 -12.69
C ALA A 210 19.18 12.73 -12.78
N ASP A 211 19.49 12.06 -11.66
CA ASP A 211 19.66 10.59 -11.63
C ASP A 211 18.34 9.85 -11.94
N CYS A 212 17.18 10.48 -11.70
CA CYS A 212 15.87 9.92 -12.03
C CYS A 212 15.52 9.98 -13.52
N VAL A 213 16.19 10.83 -14.30
CA VAL A 213 15.99 10.97 -15.76
C VAL A 213 17.11 10.33 -16.58
N GLU A 214 18.22 9.99 -15.94
CA GLU A 214 19.29 9.20 -16.55
C GLU A 214 18.90 7.73 -16.65
N PHE A 215 18.69 7.24 -17.88
CA PHE A 215 18.35 5.84 -18.16
C PHE A 215 19.58 4.91 -18.23
N ASN A 216 20.77 5.42 -17.88
CA ASN A 216 22.01 4.68 -17.88
C ASN A 216 22.20 3.91 -16.56
N PHE A 217 21.58 2.74 -16.48
CA PHE A 217 21.68 1.86 -15.31
C PHE A 217 23.06 1.21 -15.19
N LYS A 218 24.04 1.90 -14.59
CA LYS A 218 25.17 1.19 -13.99
C LYS A 218 24.66 0.47 -12.74
N LYS A 219 24.63 -0.86 -12.79
CA LYS A 219 24.38 -1.74 -11.63
C LYS A 219 25.26 -1.27 -10.45
N LYS A 220 24.66 -0.68 -9.41
CA LYS A 220 25.24 -0.77 -8.08
C LYS A 220 25.09 -2.23 -7.64
N ALA A 221 26.23 -2.91 -7.49
CA ALA A 221 26.28 -4.27 -6.97
C ALA A 221 25.72 -4.27 -5.55
N GLY A 222 24.64 -5.01 -5.32
CA GLY A 222 24.04 -5.13 -4.00
C GLY A 222 22.63 -5.70 -4.04
N HIS A 223 22.55 -6.99 -3.71
CA HIS A 223 21.38 -7.75 -3.27
C HIS A 223 20.48 -8.35 -4.37
N GLY A 224 20.50 -9.68 -4.36
CA GLY A 224 19.80 -10.57 -5.26
C GLY A 224 18.29 -10.43 -5.16
N GLY A 225 17.71 -10.26 -6.32
CA GLY A 225 16.29 -10.39 -6.59
C GLY A 225 16.16 -10.34 -8.10
N SER A 226 15.88 -11.48 -8.73
CA SER A 226 15.63 -11.56 -10.16
C SER A 226 14.70 -10.41 -10.59
N PRO A 227 15.10 -9.55 -11.54
CA PRO A 227 14.33 -8.37 -11.85
C PRO A 227 12.98 -8.79 -12.42
N LYS A 228 11.90 -8.54 -11.66
CA LYS A 228 10.57 -8.46 -12.24
C LYS A 228 10.57 -7.24 -13.15
N THR A 229 10.63 -7.49 -14.45
CA THR A 229 10.63 -6.48 -15.51
C THR A 229 9.43 -5.55 -15.31
N SER A 230 9.69 -4.35 -14.79
CA SER A 230 8.72 -3.28 -14.77
C SER A 230 8.37 -2.98 -16.22
N ARG A 231 7.09 -3.17 -16.59
CA ARG A 231 6.56 -2.85 -17.92
C ARG A 231 6.66 -1.34 -18.12
N SER A 232 7.84 -0.88 -18.53
CA SER A 232 8.03 0.47 -19.03
C SER A 232 7.10 0.68 -20.22
N LYS A 233 6.59 1.90 -20.39
CA LYS A 233 5.85 2.35 -21.57
C LYS A 233 6.81 2.34 -22.77
N ILE A 234 7.15 1.15 -23.24
CA ILE A 234 7.85 0.94 -24.51
C ILE A 234 6.83 1.31 -25.59
N ILE A 235 7.20 2.24 -26.47
CA ILE A 235 6.42 2.65 -27.65
C ILE A 235 5.96 1.37 -28.39
N PRO A 236 4.70 1.25 -28.86
CA PRO A 236 4.17 0.01 -29.45
C PRO A 236 5.08 -0.65 -30.50
N LEU A 237 5.74 0.14 -31.37
CA LEU A 237 6.72 -0.37 -32.33
C LEU A 237 7.95 -1.03 -31.68
N ARG A 238 8.49 -0.46 -30.60
CA ARG A 238 9.63 -1.03 -29.87
C ARG A 238 9.24 -2.30 -29.10
N ARG A 239 7.97 -2.46 -28.69
CA ARG A 239 7.46 -3.69 -28.06
C ARG A 239 7.40 -4.86 -29.03
N THR A 240 6.89 -4.62 -30.24
CA THR A 240 6.85 -5.64 -31.30
C THR A 240 8.26 -6.17 -31.61
N GLY A 241 9.22 -5.28 -31.87
CA GLY A 241 10.60 -5.67 -32.15
C GLY A 241 11.26 -6.47 -31.02
N TYR A 242 11.10 -6.02 -29.77
CA TYR A 242 11.62 -6.74 -28.60
C TYR A 242 11.01 -8.14 -28.44
N ARG A 243 9.70 -8.27 -28.67
CA ARG A 243 9.00 -9.57 -28.54
C ARG A 243 9.38 -10.53 -29.65
N GLN A 244 9.50 -10.05 -30.88
CA GLN A 244 10.00 -10.85 -32.01
C GLN A 244 11.41 -11.37 -31.72
N ALA A 245 12.30 -10.54 -31.16
CA ALA A 245 13.67 -10.93 -30.86
C ALA A 245 13.81 -11.91 -29.67
N HIS A 246 12.99 -11.77 -28.62
CA HIS A 246 13.20 -12.48 -27.36
C HIS A 246 12.11 -13.50 -27.00
N ALA A 247 10.85 -13.31 -27.41
CA ALA A 247 9.74 -14.17 -27.00
C ALA A 247 9.37 -15.22 -28.06
N LYS A 248 9.59 -14.92 -29.35
CA LYS A 248 9.24 -15.82 -30.46
C LYS A 248 9.89 -17.20 -30.33
N SER A 249 11.21 -17.26 -30.11
CA SER A 249 11.95 -18.52 -30.01
C SER A 249 11.45 -19.40 -28.85
N HIS A 250 11.09 -18.80 -27.72
CA HIS A 250 10.54 -19.50 -26.57
C HIS A 250 9.15 -20.07 -26.86
N LEU A 251 8.30 -19.32 -27.56
CA LEU A 251 6.97 -19.80 -27.96
C LEU A 251 7.08 -20.94 -28.98
N GLU A 252 7.97 -20.84 -29.96
CA GLU A 252 8.22 -21.91 -30.94
C GLU A 252 8.72 -23.19 -30.26
N GLN A 253 9.64 -23.07 -29.30
CA GLN A 253 10.11 -24.20 -28.49
C GLN A 253 8.96 -24.82 -27.67
N MET A 254 8.12 -23.99 -27.05
CA MET A 254 6.95 -24.45 -26.30
C MET A 254 5.95 -25.17 -27.22
N LYS A 255 5.72 -24.67 -28.44
CA LYS A 255 4.84 -25.33 -29.42
C LYS A 255 5.34 -26.72 -29.77
N LYS A 256 6.64 -26.85 -30.02
CA LYS A 256 7.28 -28.11 -30.37
C LYS A 256 7.11 -29.14 -29.25
N ILE A 257 7.28 -28.73 -27.98
CA ILE A 257 7.07 -29.59 -26.83
C ILE A 257 5.61 -30.02 -26.73
N LEU A 258 4.66 -29.08 -26.88
CA LEU A 258 3.23 -29.37 -26.79
C LEU A 258 2.77 -30.33 -27.90
N ASP A 259 3.29 -30.19 -29.12
CA ASP A 259 2.96 -31.08 -30.24
C ASP A 259 3.56 -32.48 -30.08
N GLN A 260 4.72 -32.61 -29.43
CA GLN A 260 5.32 -33.90 -29.09
C GLN A 260 4.58 -34.62 -27.97
N GLU A 261 4.08 -33.87 -26.98
CA GLU A 261 3.36 -34.43 -25.84
C GLU A 261 1.90 -34.72 -26.14
N LYS A 262 1.24 -33.99 -27.06
CA LYS A 262 -0.15 -34.21 -27.45
C LYS A 262 -0.50 -35.67 -27.77
N PRO A 263 0.23 -36.40 -28.63
CA PRO A 263 -0.09 -37.80 -28.95
C PRO A 263 0.19 -38.78 -27.79
N ARG A 264 0.99 -38.37 -26.79
CA ARG A 264 1.34 -39.20 -25.62
C ARG A 264 0.32 -39.12 -24.50
N GLN A 265 -0.63 -38.18 -24.57
CA GLN A 265 -1.59 -37.91 -23.52
C GLN A 265 -3.00 -38.31 -23.93
N LEU A 266 -3.74 -38.92 -23.00
CA LEU A 266 -5.16 -39.22 -23.20
C LEU A 266 -5.94 -37.90 -23.35
N PRO A 267 -6.75 -37.71 -24.41
CA PRO A 267 -7.44 -36.45 -24.68
C PRO A 267 -8.35 -35.95 -23.55
N GLN A 268 -8.92 -36.88 -22.77
CA GLN A 268 -9.82 -36.57 -21.65
C GLN A 268 -9.11 -36.32 -20.32
N SER A 269 -7.82 -36.59 -20.23
CA SER A 269 -7.02 -36.27 -19.06
C SER A 269 -6.94 -34.76 -18.84
N ASN A 270 -6.74 -34.32 -17.59
CA ASN A 270 -6.61 -32.90 -17.28
C ASN A 270 -5.44 -32.25 -18.06
N PHE A 271 -4.36 -33.00 -18.27
CA PHE A 271 -3.20 -32.51 -19.02
C PHE A 271 -3.47 -32.48 -20.53
N GLY A 272 -4.10 -33.51 -21.10
CA GLY A 272 -4.53 -33.54 -22.51
C GLY A 272 -5.50 -32.40 -22.85
N LYS A 273 -6.45 -32.09 -21.95
CA LYS A 273 -7.36 -30.94 -22.08
C LYS A 273 -6.60 -29.60 -22.11
N ALA A 274 -5.62 -29.43 -21.24
CA ALA A 274 -4.80 -28.21 -21.20
C ALA A 274 -3.95 -28.02 -22.47
N ILE A 275 -3.36 -29.11 -22.98
CA ILE A 275 -2.58 -29.11 -24.23
C ILE A 275 -3.49 -28.72 -25.40
N ASN A 276 -4.65 -29.37 -25.54
CA ASN A 276 -5.61 -29.08 -26.63
C ASN A 276 -6.08 -27.63 -26.58
N TYR A 277 -6.48 -27.15 -25.40
CA TYR A 277 -6.91 -25.76 -25.21
C TYR A 277 -5.83 -24.75 -25.62
N THR A 278 -4.57 -25.02 -25.28
CA THR A 278 -3.44 -24.14 -25.62
C THR A 278 -3.16 -24.14 -27.12
N ILE A 279 -3.20 -25.32 -27.76
CA ILE A 279 -2.93 -25.47 -29.20
C ILE A 279 -4.05 -24.83 -30.03
N GLU A 280 -5.31 -25.02 -29.67
CA GLU A 280 -6.45 -24.40 -30.36
C GLU A 280 -6.41 -22.87 -30.34
N ARG A 281 -5.78 -22.29 -29.32
CA ARG A 281 -5.65 -20.83 -29.15
C ARG A 281 -4.27 -20.30 -29.53
N TRP A 282 -3.44 -21.11 -30.18
CA TRP A 282 -2.04 -20.78 -30.46
C TRP A 282 -1.90 -19.51 -31.31
N ASP A 283 -2.70 -19.38 -32.37
CA ASP A 283 -2.64 -18.21 -33.24
C ASP A 283 -3.02 -16.93 -32.48
N ALA A 284 -4.08 -17.00 -31.66
CA ALA A 284 -4.49 -15.88 -30.80
C ALA A 284 -3.41 -15.52 -29.76
N LEU A 285 -2.69 -16.52 -29.23
CA LEU A 285 -1.55 -16.30 -28.34
C LEU A 285 -0.37 -15.64 -29.05
N ASN A 286 -0.17 -15.83 -30.35
CA ASN A 286 0.97 -15.19 -31.05
C ASN A 286 0.71 -13.74 -31.46
N LEU A 287 -0.55 -13.29 -31.51
CA LEU A 287 -0.91 -11.92 -31.91
C LEU A 287 -0.22 -10.82 -31.08
N TYR A 288 0.13 -11.07 -29.80
CA TYR A 288 0.85 -10.07 -29.00
C TYR A 288 2.30 -9.86 -29.44
N LEU A 289 2.88 -10.80 -30.20
CA LEU A 289 4.21 -10.65 -30.80
C LEU A 289 4.20 -9.64 -31.93
N GLU A 290 3.09 -9.56 -32.67
CA GLU A 290 2.92 -8.68 -33.83
C GLU A 290 2.39 -7.31 -33.42
N HIS A 291 1.41 -7.29 -32.51
CA HIS A 291 0.79 -6.07 -32.04
C HIS A 291 1.34 -5.66 -30.68
N GLY A 292 2.29 -4.72 -30.67
CA GLY A 292 2.89 -4.19 -29.45
C GLY A 292 1.89 -3.55 -28.47
N THR A 293 0.71 -3.14 -28.94
CA THR A 293 -0.40 -2.64 -28.11
C THR A 293 -1.07 -3.72 -27.27
N LEU A 294 -0.98 -4.99 -27.67
CA LEU A 294 -1.59 -6.10 -26.94
C LEU A 294 -0.71 -6.51 -25.75
N GLU A 295 -1.35 -6.89 -24.66
CA GLU A 295 -0.73 -7.51 -23.49
C GLU A 295 -0.82 -9.03 -23.61
N ILE A 296 0.20 -9.75 -23.11
CA ILE A 296 0.22 -11.23 -23.12
C ILE A 296 -0.85 -11.86 -22.21
N CYS A 297 -1.35 -11.10 -21.24
CA CYS A 297 -2.34 -11.55 -20.26
C CYS A 297 -3.53 -10.60 -20.23
N ASN A 298 -4.72 -11.16 -20.04
CA ASN A 298 -5.97 -10.43 -19.88
C ASN A 298 -6.18 -9.86 -18.46
N ASN A 299 -5.22 -10.01 -17.53
CA ASN A 299 -5.34 -9.55 -16.14
C ASN A 299 -5.82 -8.11 -16.00
N LEU A 300 -5.42 -7.20 -16.90
CA LEU A 300 -5.89 -5.81 -16.89
C LEU A 300 -7.38 -5.71 -17.19
N VAL A 301 -7.85 -6.49 -18.16
CA VAL A 301 -9.27 -6.58 -18.55
C VAL A 301 -10.07 -7.22 -17.41
N GLU A 302 -9.57 -8.30 -16.81
CA GLU A 302 -10.23 -8.94 -15.66
C GLU A 302 -10.33 -8.00 -14.46
N ASN A 303 -9.27 -7.25 -14.17
CA ASN A 303 -9.28 -6.25 -13.12
C ASN A 303 -10.27 -5.11 -13.40
N ALA A 304 -10.40 -4.68 -14.67
CA ALA A 304 -11.35 -3.64 -15.07
C ALA A 304 -12.81 -4.11 -15.01
N ILE A 305 -13.09 -5.39 -15.27
CA ILE A 305 -14.44 -5.98 -15.21
C ILE A 305 -14.83 -6.39 -13.78
N ARG A 306 -13.86 -6.65 -12.90
CA ARG A 306 -14.12 -7.10 -11.51
C ARG A 306 -15.10 -6.21 -10.73
N PRO A 307 -15.05 -4.87 -10.79
CA PRO A 307 -16.05 -4.01 -10.15
C PRO A 307 -17.47 -4.27 -10.64
N THR A 308 -17.67 -4.54 -11.94
CA THR A 308 -18.97 -4.90 -12.52
C THR A 308 -19.46 -6.25 -12.01
N ALA A 309 -18.58 -7.25 -11.93
CA ALA A 309 -18.90 -8.58 -11.42
C ALA A 309 -19.29 -8.56 -9.93
N ILE A 310 -18.59 -7.76 -9.12
CA ILE A 310 -18.93 -7.54 -7.70
C ILE A 310 -20.22 -6.73 -7.57
N GLY A 311 -20.37 -5.69 -8.40
CA GLY A 311 -21.57 -4.85 -8.44
C GLY A 311 -22.84 -5.65 -8.71
N LYS A 312 -22.80 -6.61 -9.65
CA LYS A 312 -23.94 -7.51 -9.93
C LYS A 312 -24.45 -8.24 -8.69
N LYS A 313 -23.59 -8.58 -7.74
CA LYS A 313 -23.96 -9.25 -6.48
C LYS A 313 -24.50 -8.28 -5.42
N ASN A 314 -24.13 -7.00 -5.51
CA ASN A 314 -24.39 -5.99 -4.48
C ASN A 314 -25.47 -4.96 -4.88
N PHE A 315 -25.90 -4.93 -6.14
CA PHE A 315 -26.94 -4.02 -6.62
C PHE A 315 -28.32 -4.66 -6.51
N LEU A 316 -29.22 -3.99 -5.80
CA LEU A 316 -30.56 -4.49 -5.44
C LEU A 316 -31.46 -4.77 -6.66
N PHE A 317 -31.13 -4.26 -7.85
CA PHE A 317 -32.00 -4.27 -9.05
C PHE A 317 -31.33 -4.84 -10.31
N PHE A 318 -30.29 -5.67 -10.17
CA PHE A 318 -29.60 -6.29 -11.30
C PHE A 318 -30.29 -7.60 -11.71
N GLY A 319 -31.30 -7.54 -12.60
CA GLY A 319 -32.15 -8.71 -12.88
C GLY A 319 -32.60 -8.94 -14.34
N SER A 320 -32.49 -7.95 -15.23
CA SER A 320 -32.94 -8.06 -16.63
C SER A 320 -31.78 -7.99 -17.64
N PRO A 321 -31.91 -8.61 -18.83
CA PRO A 321 -30.93 -8.48 -19.92
C PRO A 321 -30.63 -7.02 -20.31
N GLU A 322 -31.65 -6.16 -20.33
CA GLU A 322 -31.57 -4.74 -20.66
C GLU A 322 -30.75 -3.96 -19.63
N SER A 323 -30.88 -4.33 -18.35
CA SER A 323 -30.08 -3.76 -17.26
C SER A 323 -28.60 -4.11 -17.39
N GLY A 324 -28.30 -5.32 -17.89
CA GLY A 324 -26.95 -5.76 -18.22
C GLY A 324 -26.34 -4.94 -19.35
N GLN A 325 -27.09 -4.73 -20.44
CA GLN A 325 -26.63 -3.92 -21.58
C GLN A 325 -26.40 -2.46 -21.17
N THR A 326 -27.33 -1.86 -20.43
CA THR A 326 -27.20 -0.48 -19.93
C THR A 326 -25.96 -0.32 -19.06
N SER A 327 -25.73 -1.27 -18.17
CA SER A 327 -24.53 -1.27 -17.31
C SER A 327 -23.26 -1.40 -18.12
N ALA A 328 -23.23 -2.29 -19.12
CA ALA A 328 -22.07 -2.46 -20.00
C ALA A 328 -21.72 -1.18 -20.75
N VAL A 329 -22.73 -0.43 -21.23
CA VAL A 329 -22.54 0.87 -21.87
C VAL A 329 -21.93 1.88 -20.91
N ILE A 330 -22.48 2.02 -19.70
CA ILE A 330 -21.99 2.96 -18.68
C ILE A 330 -20.55 2.63 -18.26
N TYR A 331 -20.25 1.36 -17.97
CA TYR A 331 -18.89 0.96 -17.60
C TYR A 331 -17.90 1.18 -18.72
N SER A 332 -18.28 0.90 -19.98
CA SER A 332 -17.42 1.14 -21.14
C SER A 332 -17.08 2.62 -21.29
N LEU A 333 -18.06 3.52 -21.08
CA LEU A 333 -17.83 4.97 -21.10
C LEU A 333 -16.89 5.42 -19.98
N ILE A 334 -17.12 4.95 -18.75
CA ILE A 334 -16.28 5.30 -17.59
C ILE A 334 -14.84 4.79 -17.78
N GLU A 335 -14.65 3.55 -18.23
CA GLU A 335 -13.33 2.99 -18.50
C GLU A 335 -12.61 3.70 -19.64
N THR A 336 -13.36 4.12 -20.68
CA THR A 336 -12.80 4.94 -21.77
C THR A 336 -12.34 6.29 -21.25
N CYS A 337 -13.13 6.96 -20.39
CA CYS A 337 -12.73 8.20 -19.73
C CYS A 337 -11.46 8.01 -18.90
N ARG A 338 -11.39 6.96 -18.09
CA ARG A 338 -10.20 6.62 -17.27
C ARG A 338 -8.96 6.38 -18.13
N LYS A 339 -9.09 5.65 -19.24
CA LYS A 339 -7.99 5.40 -20.18
C LYS A 339 -7.48 6.66 -20.88
N LEU A 340 -8.36 7.64 -21.06
CA LEU A 340 -8.04 8.93 -21.68
C LEU A 340 -7.68 10.00 -20.63
N ASP A 341 -7.50 9.64 -19.36
CA ASP A 341 -7.23 10.58 -18.26
C ASP A 341 -8.29 11.70 -18.14
N ILE A 342 -9.54 11.38 -18.45
CA ILE A 342 -10.70 12.27 -18.29
C ILE A 342 -11.39 11.95 -16.97
N ASN A 343 -11.75 12.97 -16.18
CA ASN A 343 -12.59 12.76 -15.01
C ASN A 343 -14.00 12.29 -15.45
N PRO A 344 -14.41 11.03 -15.16
CA PRO A 344 -15.67 10.51 -15.64
C PRO A 344 -16.89 11.28 -15.11
N ALA A 345 -16.79 11.88 -13.92
CA ALA A 345 -17.89 12.65 -13.34
C ALA A 345 -18.16 13.95 -14.11
N ASP A 346 -17.10 14.61 -14.58
CA ASP A 346 -17.22 15.86 -15.32
C ASP A 346 -17.73 15.60 -16.74
N TYR A 347 -17.20 14.57 -17.41
CA TYR A 347 -17.70 14.11 -18.70
C TYR A 347 -19.18 13.73 -18.64
N LEU A 348 -19.58 12.91 -17.66
CA LEU A 348 -20.97 12.47 -17.52
C LEU A 348 -21.90 13.63 -17.16
N ARG A 349 -21.48 14.53 -16.27
CA ARG A 349 -22.28 15.71 -15.90
C ARG A 349 -22.58 16.56 -17.14
N GLU A 350 -21.54 16.90 -17.90
CA GLU A 350 -21.69 17.76 -19.07
C GLU A 350 -22.50 17.08 -20.17
N THR A 351 -22.14 15.83 -20.50
CA THR A 351 -22.83 15.08 -21.56
C THR A 351 -24.30 14.85 -21.22
N LEU A 352 -24.64 14.45 -19.98
CA LEU A 352 -26.02 14.21 -19.56
C LEU A 352 -26.82 15.50 -19.42
N SER A 353 -26.19 16.62 -19.06
CA SER A 353 -26.85 17.93 -19.02
C SER A 353 -27.15 18.48 -20.42
N THR A 354 -26.31 18.16 -21.42
CA THR A 354 -26.53 18.59 -22.81
C THR A 354 -27.41 17.62 -23.61
N LEU A 355 -27.51 16.36 -23.19
CA LEU A 355 -28.31 15.31 -23.85
C LEU A 355 -29.75 15.74 -24.21
N PRO A 356 -30.52 16.43 -23.35
CA PRO A 356 -31.90 16.82 -23.66
C PRO A 356 -32.03 17.83 -24.81
N THR A 357 -30.97 18.59 -25.08
CA THR A 357 -30.94 19.66 -26.09
C THR A 357 -30.05 19.32 -27.29
N MET A 358 -29.45 18.13 -27.31
CA MET A 358 -28.48 17.69 -28.32
C MET A 358 -29.18 17.14 -29.56
N GLN A 359 -28.71 17.52 -30.74
CA GLN A 359 -29.17 16.92 -31.99
C GLN A 359 -28.44 15.61 -32.26
N GLN A 360 -29.13 14.65 -32.91
CA GLN A 360 -28.55 13.33 -33.21
C GLN A 360 -27.25 13.41 -34.03
N SER A 361 -27.10 14.44 -34.88
CA SER A 361 -25.89 14.70 -35.67
C SER A 361 -24.67 15.07 -34.82
N GLU A 362 -24.86 15.55 -33.59
CA GLU A 362 -23.80 16.05 -32.72
C GLU A 362 -23.23 14.95 -31.82
N VAL A 363 -23.89 13.80 -31.71
CA VAL A 363 -23.52 12.69 -30.80
C VAL A 363 -22.06 12.26 -30.94
N ALA A 364 -21.50 12.29 -32.16
CA ALA A 364 -20.11 11.92 -32.41
C ALA A 364 -19.10 12.85 -31.71
N ASP A 365 -19.44 14.12 -31.53
CA ASP A 365 -18.60 15.12 -30.87
C ASP A 365 -18.60 14.98 -29.34
N TRP A 366 -19.60 14.28 -28.80
CA TRP A 366 -19.73 13.98 -27.39
C TRP A 366 -19.08 12.66 -26.97
N THR A 367 -18.37 11.97 -27.87
CA THR A 367 -17.54 10.83 -27.47
C THR A 367 -16.40 11.29 -26.55
N PRO A 368 -15.93 10.48 -25.57
CA PRO A 368 -14.88 10.90 -24.64
C PRO A 368 -13.62 11.44 -25.34
N THR A 369 -13.25 10.85 -26.48
CA THR A 369 -12.11 11.29 -27.29
C THR A 369 -12.31 12.68 -27.88
N ARG A 370 -13.47 12.96 -28.50
CA ARG A 370 -13.78 14.26 -29.11
C ARG A 370 -14.04 15.33 -28.06
N TRP A 371 -14.76 14.99 -27.00
CA TRP A 371 -15.01 15.85 -25.85
C TRP A 371 -13.69 16.37 -25.25
N LYS A 372 -12.69 15.49 -25.07
CA LYS A 372 -11.35 15.88 -24.63
C LYS A 372 -10.63 16.79 -25.62
N SER A 373 -10.75 16.52 -26.92
CA SER A 373 -10.12 17.33 -27.98
C SER A 373 -10.66 18.76 -28.03
N ILE A 374 -11.97 18.93 -27.87
CA ILE A 374 -12.66 20.23 -27.91
C ILE A 374 -12.35 21.03 -26.64
N ARG A 375 -12.35 20.39 -25.46
CA ARG A 375 -12.08 21.05 -24.17
C ARG A 375 -10.59 21.27 -23.90
N GLY A 376 -9.71 20.47 -24.50
CA GLY A 376 -8.26 20.59 -24.37
C GLY A 376 -7.63 21.69 -25.24
N THR A 377 -8.35 22.23 -26.22
CA THR A 377 -7.90 23.33 -27.09
C THR A 377 -8.27 24.72 -26.57
N ALA A 378 -9.18 24.82 -25.59
CA ALA A 378 -9.60 26.09 -24.98
C ALA A 378 -8.70 26.57 -23.82
N GLY A 379 -7.54 25.92 -23.60
CA GLY A 379 -6.58 26.24 -22.57
C GLY A 379 -5.16 26.29 -23.10
N LYS A 380 -4.87 27.26 -23.97
CA LYS A 380 -3.53 27.77 -24.24
C LYS A 380 -3.58 29.28 -24.41
#